data_AF-A0A1Y1LIE3-F1
#
_entry.id   AF-A0A1Y1LIE3-F1
#
_cell.length_a   1.000
_cell.length_b   1.000
_cell.length_c   1.000
_cell.angle_alpha   90.00
_cell.angle_beta   90.00
_cell.angle_gamma   90.00
#
_symmetry.space_group_name_H-M   'P 1'
#
loop_
_entity.id
_entity.type
_entity.pdbx_description
1 polymer ?
#
loop_
_entity_poly.entity_id
_entity_poly.type
_entity_poly.pdbx_seq_one_letter_code
_entity_poly.pdbx_strand_id
1 'polypeptide(L)'
;SIIPAQRDRNNPSQLLHSAHIHDGVFKAGTFIVSNHADELTPWTPILGTISNCPYIMIPCCSHSLTGEKYRPPPPRDKSKPKSTYASLVDWVSQIAEDCGWQSETEMLRIPSTRNTGILGRRRIKAASDIDIHAVLHKYGGVEGYYENVVKLVKAGPRSH
;
A
#
# COMPACT_ATOMS: atom_id res chain seq x y z
N SER A 1 -5.29 -11.63 8.94
CA SER A 1 -4.52 -10.39 9.16
C SER A 1 -3.08 -10.63 8.74
N ILE A 2 -2.56 -9.81 7.83
CA ILE A 2 -1.20 -9.93 7.26
C ILE A 2 -0.17 -9.26 8.18
N ILE A 3 -0.66 -8.39 9.06
CA ILE A 3 0.13 -7.80 10.15
C ILE A 3 -0.01 -8.75 11.35
N PRO A 4 1.10 -9.29 11.89
CA PRO A 4 1.05 -10.12 13.08
C PRO A 4 0.57 -9.25 14.24
N ALA A 5 -0.64 -9.52 14.73
CA ALA A 5 -1.03 -9.03 16.04
C ALA A 5 -0.20 -9.82 17.06
N GLN A 6 0.69 -9.17 17.81
CA GLN A 6 1.23 -9.75 19.04
C GLN A 6 0.04 -10.02 19.98
N ARG A 7 -0.49 -11.24 19.97
CA ARG A 7 -1.53 -11.67 20.90
C ARG A 7 -0.89 -11.92 22.26
N ASP A 8 -0.74 -10.85 23.03
CA ASP A 8 -0.43 -10.98 24.45
C ASP A 8 -1.75 -11.09 25.22
N ARG A 9 -2.14 -12.32 25.56
CA ARG A 9 -3.47 -12.65 26.10
C ARG A 9 -3.76 -12.04 27.47
N ASN A 10 -2.77 -11.42 28.12
CA ASN A 10 -2.87 -10.94 29.50
C ASN A 10 -2.89 -9.41 29.65
N ASN A 11 -2.98 -8.63 28.56
CA ASN A 11 -3.01 -7.17 28.66
C ASN A 11 -4.41 -6.58 28.35
N PRO A 12 -5.18 -6.12 29.35
CA PRO A 12 -6.52 -5.54 29.15
C PRO A 12 -6.51 -4.23 28.33
N SER A 13 -5.34 -3.66 28.02
CA SER A 13 -5.22 -2.55 27.06
C SER A 13 -5.29 -2.97 25.58
N GLN A 14 -5.33 -4.28 25.25
CA GLN A 14 -5.60 -4.76 23.88
C GLN A 14 -7.10 -4.74 23.50
N LEU A 15 -7.99 -4.37 24.43
CA LEU A 15 -9.41 -4.09 24.16
C LEU A 15 -9.65 -2.68 23.59
N LEU A 16 -8.59 -1.93 23.28
CA LEU A 16 -8.70 -0.61 22.66
C LEU A 16 -9.25 -0.73 21.22
N HIS A 17 -10.57 -0.61 21.12
CA HIS A 17 -11.38 -0.24 19.95
C HIS A 17 -11.40 -1.20 18.75
N SER A 18 -12.14 -2.31 18.89
CA SER A 18 -12.55 -3.19 17.78
C SER A 18 -13.60 -2.58 16.82
N ALA A 19 -14.06 -1.34 17.03
CA ALA A 19 -15.12 -0.73 16.20
C ALA A 19 -14.60 0.06 14.99
N HIS A 20 -13.31 0.42 14.94
CA HIS A 20 -12.77 1.33 13.91
C HIS A 20 -11.53 0.79 13.17
N ILE A 21 -11.16 -0.47 13.38
CA ILE A 21 -10.02 -1.09 12.71
C ILE A 21 -10.55 -2.09 11.68
N HIS A 22 -10.23 -1.84 10.41
CA HIS A 22 -10.47 -2.77 9.30
C HIS A 22 -9.20 -3.58 9.04
N ASP A 23 -9.32 -4.89 8.81
CA ASP A 23 -8.18 -5.81 8.65
C ASP A 23 -7.55 -5.79 7.24
N GLY A 24 -8.14 -4.99 6.35
CA GLY A 24 -7.70 -4.81 4.96
C GLY A 24 -8.19 -5.89 4.00
N VAL A 25 -9.04 -6.83 4.45
CA VAL A 25 -9.62 -7.86 3.58
C VAL A 25 -10.98 -7.39 3.07
N PHE A 26 -11.12 -7.28 1.76
CA PHE A 26 -12.34 -6.86 1.10
C PHE A 26 -13.03 -8.03 0.39
N LYS A 27 -14.33 -7.89 0.12
CA LYS A 27 -15.07 -8.86 -0.71
C LYS A 27 -14.49 -8.87 -2.12
N ALA A 28 -14.28 -10.06 -2.68
CA ALA A 28 -13.80 -10.21 -4.05
C ALA A 28 -14.63 -9.40 -5.05
N GLY A 29 -13.94 -8.70 -5.97
CA GLY A 29 -14.55 -7.79 -6.94
C GLY A 29 -14.86 -6.39 -6.42
N THR A 30 -14.67 -6.08 -5.12
CA THR A 30 -14.71 -4.69 -4.64
C THR A 30 -13.65 -3.86 -5.34
N PHE A 31 -14.03 -2.69 -5.84
CA PHE A 31 -13.07 -1.77 -6.46
C PHE A 31 -12.47 -0.85 -5.40
N ILE A 32 -11.16 -1.00 -5.15
CA ILE A 32 -10.44 -0.20 -4.14
C ILE A 32 -10.01 1.12 -4.76
N VAL A 33 -10.36 2.23 -4.11
CA VAL A 33 -9.91 3.58 -4.50
C VAL A 33 -8.95 4.11 -3.43
N SER A 34 -7.66 4.01 -3.71
CA SER A 34 -6.61 4.58 -2.87
C SER A 34 -6.28 6.00 -3.32
N ASN A 35 -7.18 6.92 -3.02
CA ASN A 35 -7.01 8.35 -3.31
C ASN A 35 -6.11 8.98 -2.23
N HIS A 36 -4.88 9.33 -2.57
CA HIS A 36 -3.95 9.99 -1.65
C HIS A 36 -3.80 9.26 -0.30
N ALA A 37 -3.72 7.93 -0.31
CA ALA A 37 -3.82 7.11 0.91
C ALA A 37 -2.53 7.07 1.76
N ASP A 38 -1.63 8.04 1.59
CA ASP A 38 -0.36 8.20 2.31
C ASP A 38 0.38 6.87 2.54
N GLU A 39 0.43 6.41 3.78
CA GLU A 39 1.12 5.19 4.24
C GLU A 39 0.56 3.90 3.61
N LEU A 40 -0.67 3.92 3.08
CA LEU A 40 -1.32 2.78 2.42
C LEU A 40 -1.05 2.71 0.91
N THR A 41 -0.39 3.72 0.33
CA THR A 41 -0.05 3.72 -1.10
C THR A 41 0.65 2.42 -1.53
N PRO A 42 1.75 1.96 -0.90
CA PRO A 42 2.41 0.71 -1.28
C PRO A 42 1.61 -0.55 -0.91
N TRP A 43 0.64 -0.44 0.01
CA TRP A 43 -0.23 -1.55 0.41
C TRP A 43 -1.34 -1.84 -0.58
N THR A 44 -1.80 -0.84 -1.34
CA THR A 44 -2.94 -0.98 -2.27
C THR A 44 -2.85 -2.21 -3.22
N PRO A 45 -1.75 -2.46 -3.94
CA PRO A 45 -1.66 -3.62 -4.83
C PRO A 45 -1.64 -4.95 -4.08
N ILE A 46 -1.13 -4.95 -2.85
CA ILE A 46 -1.06 -6.12 -1.96
C ILE A 46 -2.46 -6.46 -1.46
N LEU A 47 -3.20 -5.46 -0.96
CA LEU A 47 -4.59 -5.59 -0.52
C LEU A 47 -5.51 -6.01 -1.66
N GLY A 48 -5.32 -5.41 -2.84
CA GLY A 48 -5.99 -5.83 -4.07
C GLY A 48 -5.72 -7.30 -4.39
N THR A 49 -4.49 -7.77 -4.18
CA THR A 49 -4.13 -9.15 -4.44
C THR A 49 -4.81 -10.12 -3.50
N ILE A 50 -4.70 -9.86 -2.21
CA ILE A 50 -5.20 -10.70 -1.13
C ILE A 50 -6.73 -10.77 -1.16
N SER A 51 -7.38 -9.65 -1.49
CA SER A 51 -8.84 -9.56 -1.55
C SER A 51 -9.41 -9.91 -2.92
N ASN A 52 -8.57 -10.24 -3.91
CA ASN A 52 -8.95 -10.37 -5.31
C ASN A 52 -9.84 -9.20 -5.81
N CYS A 53 -9.35 -7.99 -5.56
CA CYS A 53 -10.05 -6.73 -5.79
C CYS A 53 -9.28 -5.88 -6.81
N PRO A 54 -9.94 -5.41 -7.88
CA PRO A 54 -9.34 -4.38 -8.72
C PRO A 54 -9.16 -3.08 -7.94
N TYR A 55 -8.22 -2.24 -8.37
CA TYR A 55 -7.95 -0.99 -7.68
C TYR A 55 -7.49 0.12 -8.62
N ILE A 56 -7.67 1.36 -8.16
CA ILE A 56 -6.87 2.51 -8.57
C ILE A 56 -6.13 3.07 -7.36
N MET A 57 -4.88 3.45 -7.52
CA MET A 57 -4.13 4.23 -6.54
C MET A 57 -3.62 5.53 -7.15
N ILE A 58 -3.59 6.59 -6.35
CA ILE A 58 -3.02 7.89 -6.70
C ILE A 58 -1.86 8.14 -5.73
N PRO A 59 -0.61 7.80 -6.10
CA PRO A 59 0.53 7.96 -5.20
C PRO A 59 0.73 9.45 -4.87
N CYS A 60 0.80 9.78 -3.58
CA CYS A 60 1.00 11.14 -3.11
C CYS A 60 2.25 11.25 -2.24
N CYS A 61 2.37 10.44 -1.20
CA CYS A 61 3.43 10.52 -0.20
C CYS A 61 4.24 9.23 -0.19
N SER A 62 5.55 9.38 0.01
CA SER A 62 6.49 8.28 -0.09
C SER A 62 6.72 7.65 1.28
N HIS A 63 6.08 6.50 1.50
CA HIS A 63 6.23 5.69 2.70
C HIS A 63 6.58 4.24 2.33
N SER A 64 7.30 3.56 3.22
CA SER A 64 7.53 2.11 3.16
C SER A 64 6.27 1.35 3.58
N LEU A 65 6.32 0.02 3.46
CA LEU A 65 5.28 -0.86 4.01
C LEU A 65 5.16 -0.78 5.55
N THR A 66 6.16 -0.23 6.25
CA THR A 66 6.12 0.02 7.70
C THR A 66 5.45 1.36 8.07
N GLY A 67 5.07 2.17 7.08
CA GLY A 67 4.48 3.50 7.28
C GLY A 67 5.52 4.61 7.48
N GLU A 68 6.81 4.29 7.50
CA GLU A 68 7.87 5.29 7.67
C GLU A 68 8.19 6.00 6.35
N LYS A 69 8.72 7.23 6.44
CA LYS A 69 9.16 7.97 5.25
C LYS A 69 10.24 7.18 4.53
N TYR A 70 10.01 6.93 3.26
CA TYR A 70 10.91 6.14 2.43
C TYR A 70 11.34 6.93 1.19
N ARG A 71 12.57 6.73 0.74
CA ARG A 71 13.06 7.29 -0.52
C ARG A 71 13.29 6.13 -1.51
N PRO A 72 12.38 5.92 -2.47
CA PRO A 72 12.52 4.89 -3.47
C PRO A 72 13.77 5.07 -4.34
N PRO A 73 14.32 3.98 -4.88
CA PRO A 73 15.42 4.07 -5.84
C PRO A 73 14.96 4.82 -7.10
N PRO A 74 15.91 5.37 -7.89
CA PRO A 74 15.59 6.00 -9.17
C PRO A 74 14.78 5.06 -10.08
N PRO A 75 13.92 5.60 -10.97
CA PRO A 75 13.07 4.79 -11.83
C PRO A 75 13.87 3.80 -12.68
N ARG A 76 13.33 2.60 -12.88
CA ARG A 76 13.89 1.56 -13.76
C ARG A 76 14.06 2.05 -15.19
N ASP A 77 13.08 2.80 -15.68
CA ASP A 77 13.11 3.44 -16.99
C ASP A 77 13.94 4.75 -16.95
N LYS A 78 15.12 4.71 -17.57
CA LYS A 78 16.06 5.83 -17.60
C LYS A 78 15.58 7.02 -18.44
N SER A 79 14.54 6.85 -19.25
CA SER A 79 13.92 7.96 -19.98
C SER A 79 13.03 8.83 -19.08
N LYS A 80 12.57 8.29 -17.93
CA LYS A 80 11.74 9.03 -16.98
C LYS A 80 12.58 10.04 -16.18
N PRO A 81 11.95 11.13 -15.71
CA PRO A 81 12.62 12.10 -14.85
C PRO A 81 13.15 11.44 -13.57
N LYS A 82 14.34 11.84 -13.13
CA LYS A 82 14.93 11.40 -11.85
C LYS A 82 14.34 12.17 -10.66
N SER A 83 13.01 12.31 -10.62
CA SER A 83 12.32 12.98 -9.53
C SER A 83 11.92 12.00 -8.43
N THR A 84 11.74 12.50 -7.21
CA THR A 84 11.22 11.70 -6.08
C THR A 84 9.85 11.11 -6.39
N TYR A 85 9.00 11.88 -7.09
CA TYR A 85 7.68 11.41 -7.49
C TYR A 85 7.73 10.32 -8.56
N ALA A 86 8.54 10.48 -9.60
CA ALA A 86 8.71 9.44 -10.62
C ALA A 86 9.29 8.15 -10.03
N SER A 87 10.21 8.27 -9.06
CA SER A 87 10.76 7.14 -8.30
C SER A 87 9.68 6.43 -7.48
N LEU A 88 8.80 7.18 -6.81
CA LEU A 88 7.65 6.63 -6.09
C LEU A 88 6.70 5.87 -7.03
N VAL A 89 6.29 6.49 -8.13
CA VAL A 89 5.37 5.90 -9.11
C VAL A 89 5.95 4.61 -9.69
N ASP A 90 7.23 4.59 -10.07
CA ASP A 90 7.87 3.38 -10.58
C ASP A 90 7.98 2.29 -9.52
N TRP A 91 8.31 2.65 -8.28
CA TRP A 91 8.43 1.71 -7.17
C TRP A 91 7.10 1.02 -6.84
N VAL A 92 5.99 1.77 -6.69
CA VAL A 92 4.68 1.14 -6.42
C VAL A 92 4.12 0.40 -7.65
N SER A 93 4.51 0.79 -8.87
CA SER A 93 4.21 0.01 -10.07
C SER A 93 4.92 -1.33 -10.05
N GLN A 94 6.16 -1.38 -9.56
CA GLN A 94 6.90 -2.63 -9.41
C GLN A 94 6.25 -3.53 -8.36
N ILE A 95 5.78 -2.97 -7.23
CA ILE A 95 5.03 -3.74 -6.23
C ILE A 95 3.77 -4.34 -6.88
N ALA A 96 3.05 -3.57 -7.70
CA ALA A 96 1.89 -4.05 -8.45
C ALA A 96 2.22 -5.21 -9.40
N GLU A 97 3.31 -5.10 -10.16
CA GLU A 97 3.79 -6.16 -11.07
C GLU A 97 4.13 -7.45 -10.30
N ASP A 98 4.84 -7.33 -9.17
CA ASP A 98 5.20 -8.47 -8.31
C ASP A 98 3.97 -9.08 -7.62
N CYS A 99 2.94 -8.28 -7.38
CA CYS A 99 1.62 -8.71 -6.95
C CYS A 99 0.79 -9.39 -8.06
N GLY A 100 1.34 -9.56 -9.26
CA GLY A 100 0.72 -10.25 -10.39
C GLY A 100 -0.25 -9.40 -11.20
N TRP A 101 -0.26 -8.07 -11.02
CA TRP A 101 -1.10 -7.15 -11.80
C TRP A 101 -0.41 -6.73 -13.09
N GLN A 102 -1.21 -6.52 -14.12
CA GLN A 102 -0.80 -5.63 -15.20
C GLN A 102 -1.01 -4.19 -14.72
N SER A 103 0.09 -3.53 -14.38
CA SER A 103 0.05 -2.12 -13.99
C SER A 103 -0.30 -1.26 -15.21
N GLU A 104 -1.44 -0.60 -15.17
CA GLU A 104 -1.86 0.41 -16.15
C GLU A 104 -1.70 1.81 -15.53
N THR A 105 -1.31 2.80 -16.33
CA THR A 105 -1.07 4.16 -15.84
C THR A 105 -1.95 5.16 -16.59
N GLU A 106 -2.58 6.07 -15.86
CA GLU A 106 -3.44 7.14 -16.40
C GLU A 106 -3.03 8.49 -15.80
N MET A 107 -3.09 9.56 -16.59
CA MET A 107 -2.79 10.92 -16.13
C MET A 107 -4.09 11.65 -15.78
N LEU A 108 -4.35 11.77 -14.48
CA LEU A 108 -5.58 12.34 -13.96
C LEU A 108 -5.65 13.87 -14.16
N ARG A 109 -6.86 14.37 -14.38
CA ARG A 109 -7.14 15.82 -14.47
C ARG A 109 -7.47 16.39 -13.09
N ILE A 110 -6.47 16.44 -12.21
CA ILE A 110 -6.60 16.97 -10.85
C ILE A 110 -5.66 18.18 -10.63
N PRO A 111 -5.95 19.08 -9.68
CA PRO A 111 -5.11 20.25 -9.39
C PRO A 111 -3.89 19.86 -8.54
N SER A 112 -3.06 18.94 -9.02
CA SER A 112 -1.84 18.47 -8.36
C SER A 112 -0.83 18.01 -9.40
N THR A 113 0.46 18.21 -9.12
CA THR A 113 1.55 17.63 -9.93
C THR A 113 1.72 16.13 -9.68
N ARG A 114 1.04 15.59 -8.66
CA ARG A 114 0.98 14.16 -8.35
C ARG A 114 -0.30 13.54 -8.91
N ASN A 115 -0.43 13.60 -10.24
CA ASN A 115 -1.65 13.22 -10.95
C ASN A 115 -1.57 11.88 -11.66
N THR A 116 -0.53 11.08 -11.43
CA THR A 116 -0.45 9.73 -12.00
C THR A 116 -1.35 8.78 -11.20
N GLY A 117 -2.37 8.22 -11.86
CA GLY A 117 -3.17 7.10 -11.36
C GLY A 117 -2.60 5.78 -11.86
N ILE A 118 -2.50 4.79 -10.97
CA ILE A 118 -2.11 3.42 -11.30
C ILE A 118 -3.31 2.50 -11.10
N LEU A 119 -3.68 1.77 -12.15
CA LEU A 119 -4.84 0.91 -12.20
C LEU A 119 -4.40 -0.56 -12.26
N GLY A 120 -4.89 -1.37 -11.33
CA GLY A 120 -4.78 -2.83 -11.35
C GLY A 120 -6.15 -3.44 -11.57
N ARG A 121 -6.48 -3.77 -12.82
CA ARG A 121 -7.76 -4.41 -13.18
C ARG A 121 -7.59 -5.75 -13.91
N ARG A 122 -6.43 -5.98 -14.52
CA ARG A 122 -6.09 -7.22 -15.21
C ARG A 122 -4.92 -7.90 -14.52
N ARG A 123 -4.99 -9.22 -14.41
CA ARG A 123 -3.92 -10.05 -13.86
C ARG A 123 -3.02 -10.60 -14.96
N ILE A 124 -1.73 -10.70 -14.65
CA ILE A 124 -0.72 -11.44 -15.41
C ILE A 124 -0.50 -12.81 -14.77
N LYS A 125 -0.68 -12.91 -13.44
CA LYS A 125 -0.60 -14.15 -12.65
C LYS A 125 -1.82 -14.27 -11.75
N ALA A 126 -2.28 -15.50 -11.50
CA ALA A 126 -3.40 -15.72 -10.59
C ALA A 126 -3.00 -15.31 -9.16
N ALA A 127 -3.97 -14.83 -8.37
CA ALA A 127 -3.72 -14.40 -6.99
C ALA A 127 -3.13 -15.53 -6.12
N SER A 128 -3.54 -16.77 -6.39
CA SER A 128 -3.05 -17.99 -5.73
C SER A 128 -1.57 -18.26 -5.95
N ASP A 129 -0.99 -17.73 -7.04
CA ASP A 129 0.38 -18.01 -7.45
C ASP A 129 1.35 -16.94 -6.90
N ILE A 130 0.84 -15.96 -6.16
CA ILE A 130 1.62 -14.87 -5.60
C ILE A 130 1.95 -15.20 -4.15
N ASP A 131 3.24 -15.36 -3.86
CA ASP A 131 3.75 -15.41 -2.50
C ASP A 131 3.82 -13.99 -1.92
N ILE A 132 2.75 -13.62 -1.20
CA ILE A 132 2.65 -12.31 -0.55
C ILE A 132 3.78 -12.11 0.48
N HIS A 133 4.21 -13.14 1.19
CA HIS A 133 5.29 -12.99 2.18
C HIS A 133 6.62 -12.68 1.50
N ALA A 134 6.91 -13.33 0.37
CA ALA A 134 8.08 -13.01 -0.43
C ALA A 134 8.04 -11.56 -0.97
N VAL A 135 6.86 -11.09 -1.42
CA VAL A 135 6.68 -9.69 -1.84
C VAL A 135 6.95 -8.73 -0.68
N LEU A 136 6.35 -8.96 0.50
CA LEU A 136 6.56 -8.10 1.67
C LEU A 136 8.05 -8.04 2.06
N HIS A 137 8.73 -9.19 2.11
CA HIS A 137 10.15 -9.27 2.42
C HIS A 137 11.02 -8.53 1.39
N LYS A 138 10.71 -8.66 0.09
CA LYS A 138 11.40 -7.96 -0.99
C LYS A 138 11.35 -6.43 -0.83
N TYR A 139 10.25 -5.91 -0.28
CA TYR A 139 10.00 -4.47 -0.14
C TYR A 139 10.31 -3.91 1.26
N GLY A 140 11.15 -4.59 2.02
CA GLY A 140 11.68 -4.11 3.30
C GLY A 140 10.92 -4.60 4.53
N GLY A 141 9.96 -5.51 4.35
CA GLY A 141 9.23 -6.12 5.46
C GLY A 141 8.13 -5.22 6.03
N VAL A 142 7.54 -5.70 7.13
CA VAL A 142 6.40 -5.06 7.83
C VAL A 142 6.63 -4.98 9.33
N GLU A 143 7.84 -5.33 9.79
CA GLU A 143 8.25 -5.24 11.18
C GLU A 143 8.12 -3.78 11.65
N GLY A 144 7.50 -3.55 12.81
CA GLY A 144 7.25 -2.20 13.32
C GLY A 144 5.93 -1.56 12.86
N TYR A 145 5.23 -2.13 11.87
CA TYR A 145 3.99 -1.53 11.35
C TYR A 145 2.89 -1.47 12.42
N TYR A 146 2.71 -2.54 13.20
CA TYR A 146 1.68 -2.57 14.25
C TYR A 146 1.95 -1.52 15.33
N GLU A 147 3.20 -1.38 15.76
CA GLU A 147 3.64 -0.36 16.70
C GLU A 147 3.39 1.05 16.16
N ASN A 148 3.62 1.27 14.87
CA ASN A 148 3.35 2.53 14.19
C ASN A 148 1.84 2.85 14.13
N VAL A 149 0.99 1.85 13.82
CA VAL A 149 -0.47 2.00 13.87
C VAL A 149 -0.94 2.34 15.29
N VAL A 150 -0.43 1.64 16.32
CA VAL A 150 -0.78 1.91 17.71
C VAL A 150 -0.37 3.34 18.12
N LYS A 151 0.79 3.83 17.67
CA LYS A 151 1.20 5.24 17.88
C LYS A 151 0.24 6.20 17.20
N LEU A 152 -0.20 5.91 15.96
CA LEU A 152 -1.12 6.75 15.19
C LEU A 152 -2.49 6.86 15.89
N VAL A 153 -3.06 5.74 16.33
CA VAL A 153 -4.34 5.70 17.06
C VAL A 153 -4.26 6.51 18.36
N LYS A 154 -3.13 6.46 19.07
CA LYS A 154 -2.91 7.22 20.31
C LYS A 154 -2.68 8.72 20.07
N ALA A 155 -2.09 9.10 18.94
CA ALA A 155 -1.73 10.49 18.66
C ALA A 155 -2.92 11.36 18.22
N GLY A 156 -4.05 10.75 17.84
CA GLY A 156 -5.22 11.46 17.31
C GLY A 156 -4.99 12.05 15.90
N PRO A 157 -6.04 12.57 15.23
CA PRO A 157 -5.91 13.14 13.90
C PRO A 157 -5.01 14.37 13.93
N ARG A 158 -3.96 14.39 13.10
CA ARG A 158 -3.16 15.60 12.89
C ARG A 158 -3.98 16.58 12.07
N SER A 159 -4.19 17.79 12.59
CA SER A 159 -4.77 18.88 11.81
C SER A 159 -3.79 19.23 10.68
N HIS A 160 -4.28 19.19 9.44
CA HIS A 160 -3.52 19.55 8.25
C HIS A 160 -3.93 20.91 7.72
#